data_AF-A0A671LJ85-F1
#
_entry.id   AF-A0A671LJ85-F1
#
_cell.length_a   1.000
_cell.length_b   1.000
_cell.length_c   1.000
_cell.angle_alpha   90.00
_cell.angle_beta   90.00
_cell.angle_gamma   90.00
#
_symmetry.space_group_name_H-M   'P 1'
#
loop_
_entity.id
_entity.type
_entity.pdbx_description
1 polymer ?
#
loop_
_entity_poly.entity_id
_entity_poly.type
_entity_poly.pdbx_seq_one_letter_code
_entity_poly.pdbx_strand_id
1 'polypeptide(L)'
;MKEEFQLSSLKHFSLSELHQRAVKEALQSKNGHLDLFLRFLLGLSVESHQILLQRIMMLKRSSSDSNEKTAKYIKKKIRTIDSPEKSINLFHCLNELGDHSLVKEIQQYLKFGNLSEAKLSSSQWAAVVFVLLTSEEELNEFRLDKFVKGMNNPENMKVLHKLLPVIKESRSVQLSDCGVTDKGCAALASALRSNPSHLRELDLSENKLKSSSMKLLSAVLEDPHCKLEKLWLRICGVTDEGCAALASALRSNSSHLRELDLSVNKLGDSVKLLSDVLQNPHCKLEILWLSDCGVTDEGCAALASALRSNPSHLRELNLSWNELGDSVKLLSDVLQNPHCKLETLWTLSI
;
A
#
# COMPACT_ATOMS: atom_id res chain seq x y z
N MET A 1 20.97 -51.34 -35.39
CA MET A 1 20.84 -49.89 -35.63
C MET A 1 20.70 -49.20 -34.29
N LYS A 2 21.80 -48.65 -33.78
CA LYS A 2 21.80 -47.72 -32.64
C LYS A 2 21.91 -46.33 -33.28
N GLU A 3 20.88 -45.51 -33.17
CA GLU A 3 21.01 -44.09 -33.45
C GLU A 3 21.69 -43.45 -32.23
N GLU A 4 23.03 -43.36 -32.31
CA GLU A 4 23.77 -42.41 -31.50
C GLU A 4 23.33 -41.01 -31.91
N PHE A 5 22.57 -40.36 -31.03
CA PHE A 5 22.34 -38.93 -31.09
C PHE A 5 23.71 -38.24 -30.93
N GLN A 6 24.35 -37.91 -32.05
CA GLN A 6 25.57 -37.11 -32.04
C GLN A 6 25.24 -35.72 -31.49
N LEU A 7 25.61 -35.49 -30.23
CA LEU A 7 25.78 -34.17 -29.64
C LEU A 7 26.97 -33.45 -30.29
N SER A 8 26.91 -33.20 -31.59
CA SER A 8 27.93 -32.44 -32.31
C SER A 8 27.59 -30.94 -32.24
N SER A 9 28.45 -30.22 -31.51
CA SER A 9 28.53 -28.74 -31.36
C SER A 9 27.71 -28.04 -30.25
N LEU A 10 27.73 -28.56 -29.02
CA LEU A 10 27.48 -27.69 -27.86
C LEU A 10 28.62 -26.68 -27.75
N LYS A 11 28.40 -25.42 -28.18
CA LYS A 11 29.30 -24.30 -27.87
C LYS A 11 29.55 -24.31 -26.36
N HIS A 12 30.80 -24.41 -25.93
CA HIS A 12 31.17 -24.28 -24.52
C HIS A 12 30.83 -22.87 -24.04
N PHE A 13 29.80 -22.73 -23.20
CA PHE A 13 29.45 -21.48 -22.54
C PHE A 13 29.97 -21.51 -21.09
N SER A 14 30.48 -20.38 -20.63
CA SER A 14 30.79 -20.20 -19.20
C SER A 14 29.50 -20.04 -18.39
N LEU A 15 29.56 -20.43 -17.12
CA LEU A 15 28.44 -20.26 -16.18
C LEU A 15 27.98 -18.79 -16.10
N SER A 16 28.92 -17.85 -16.11
CA SER A 16 28.61 -16.42 -16.14
C SER A 16 27.88 -15.99 -17.41
N GLU A 17 28.19 -16.56 -18.58
CA GLU A 17 27.45 -16.24 -19.83
C GLU A 17 26.03 -16.78 -19.79
N LEU A 18 25.83 -17.98 -19.24
CA LEU A 18 24.50 -18.54 -19.01
C LEU A 18 23.67 -17.64 -18.09
N HIS A 19 24.23 -17.24 -16.95
CA HIS A 19 23.55 -16.34 -16.02
C HIS A 19 23.22 -15.00 -16.67
N GLN A 20 24.15 -14.38 -17.40
CA GLN A 20 23.90 -13.11 -18.08
C GLN A 20 22.77 -13.20 -19.11
N ARG A 21 22.67 -14.33 -19.83
CA ARG A 21 21.55 -14.59 -20.74
C ARG A 21 20.24 -14.74 -19.97
N ALA A 22 20.22 -15.55 -18.91
CA ALA A 22 19.03 -15.75 -18.09
C ALA A 22 18.54 -14.42 -17.47
N VAL A 23 19.44 -13.59 -16.96
CA VAL A 23 19.13 -12.24 -16.48
C VAL A 23 18.51 -11.39 -17.59
N LYS A 24 19.07 -11.42 -18.81
CA LYS A 24 18.55 -10.65 -19.94
C LYS A 24 17.13 -11.09 -20.32
N GLU A 25 16.89 -12.40 -20.42
CA GLU A 25 15.58 -12.96 -20.75
C GLU A 25 14.53 -12.61 -19.67
N ALA A 26 14.88 -12.77 -18.39
CA ALA A 26 13.98 -12.41 -17.29
C ALA A 26 13.62 -10.91 -17.32
N LEU A 27 14.59 -10.04 -17.61
CA LEU A 27 14.34 -8.60 -17.73
C LEU A 27 13.50 -8.21 -18.95
N GLN A 28 13.45 -9.05 -19.99
CA GLN A 28 12.59 -8.85 -21.16
C GLN A 28 11.17 -9.38 -20.95
N SER A 29 10.97 -10.23 -19.94
CA SER A 29 9.65 -10.73 -19.55
C SER A 29 8.72 -9.58 -19.17
N LYS A 30 7.45 -9.68 -19.62
CA LYS A 30 6.41 -8.68 -19.35
C LYS A 30 5.79 -8.83 -17.96
N ASN A 31 5.67 -10.04 -17.45
CA ASN A 31 4.95 -10.37 -16.22
C ASN A 31 5.84 -11.02 -15.14
N GLY A 32 7.16 -11.00 -15.31
CA GLY A 32 8.10 -11.54 -14.31
C GLY A 32 8.03 -13.06 -14.13
N HIS A 33 7.39 -13.81 -15.02
CA HIS A 33 7.27 -15.28 -14.87
C HIS A 33 8.61 -16.03 -14.80
N LEU A 34 9.69 -15.41 -15.27
CA LEU A 34 11.05 -15.97 -15.20
C LEU A 34 11.81 -15.57 -13.92
N ASP A 35 11.22 -14.73 -13.07
CA ASP A 35 11.91 -14.15 -11.92
C ASP A 35 12.29 -15.22 -10.89
N LEU A 36 11.34 -16.09 -10.54
CA LEU A 36 11.59 -17.21 -9.62
C LEU A 36 12.57 -18.21 -10.22
N PHE A 37 12.43 -18.51 -11.52
CA PHE A 37 13.36 -19.39 -12.23
C PHE A 37 14.79 -18.82 -12.19
N LEU A 38 14.95 -17.52 -12.43
CA LEU A 38 16.25 -16.85 -12.39
C LEU A 38 16.87 -16.94 -11.00
N ARG A 39 16.10 -16.66 -9.94
CA ARG A 39 16.57 -16.79 -8.55
C ARG A 39 17.05 -18.20 -8.28
N PHE A 40 16.25 -19.20 -8.63
CA PHE A 40 16.60 -20.61 -8.45
C PHE A 40 17.86 -21.01 -9.22
N LEU A 41 17.99 -20.60 -10.49
CA LEU A 41 19.17 -20.86 -11.30
C LEU A 41 20.44 -20.30 -10.66
N LEU A 42 20.38 -19.07 -10.15
CA LEU A 42 21.50 -18.42 -9.49
C LEU A 42 21.80 -19.05 -8.12
N GLY A 43 20.78 -19.42 -7.35
CA GLY A 43 20.92 -20.11 -6.07
C GLY A 43 21.50 -21.54 -6.20
N LEU A 44 21.34 -22.20 -7.35
CA LEU A 44 22.06 -23.45 -7.63
C LEU A 44 23.55 -23.22 -7.93
N SER A 45 23.92 -22.03 -8.38
CA SER A 45 25.27 -21.73 -8.87
C SER A 45 26.29 -21.39 -7.78
N VAL A 46 25.85 -21.24 -6.53
CA VAL A 46 26.73 -21.06 -5.35
C VAL A 46 27.50 -22.35 -5.03
N GLU A 47 28.66 -22.18 -4.41
CA GLU A 47 29.67 -23.22 -4.23
C GLU A 47 29.14 -24.48 -3.51
N SER A 48 28.20 -24.32 -2.58
CA SER A 48 27.52 -25.42 -1.89
C SER A 48 26.73 -26.35 -2.82
N HIS A 49 26.26 -25.85 -3.97
CA HIS A 49 25.40 -26.57 -4.91
C HIS A 49 26.07 -26.82 -6.28
N GLN A 50 27.26 -26.24 -6.53
CA GLN A 50 27.97 -26.39 -7.80
C GLN A 50 28.27 -27.84 -8.18
N ILE A 51 28.44 -28.75 -7.22
CA ILE A 51 28.68 -30.19 -7.49
C ILE A 51 27.53 -30.80 -8.31
N LEU A 52 26.28 -30.37 -8.05
CA LEU A 52 25.10 -30.84 -8.78
C LEU A 52 25.06 -30.28 -10.20
N LEU A 53 25.34 -28.99 -10.37
CA LEU A 53 25.37 -28.33 -11.69
C LEU A 53 26.53 -28.81 -12.57
N GLN A 54 27.71 -29.05 -11.98
CA GLN A 54 28.89 -29.53 -12.70
C GLN A 54 28.64 -30.90 -13.35
N ARG A 55 27.91 -31.79 -12.67
CA ARG A 55 27.53 -33.11 -13.22
C ARG A 55 26.54 -33.01 -14.37
N ILE A 56 25.66 -32.01 -14.37
CA ILE A 56 24.63 -31.85 -15.41
C ILE A 56 25.19 -31.14 -16.64
N MET A 57 26.07 -30.14 -16.47
CA MET A 57 26.39 -29.21 -17.56
C MET A 57 27.76 -29.41 -18.22
N MET A 58 28.57 -30.40 -17.81
CA MET A 58 29.97 -30.56 -18.31
C MET A 58 30.77 -29.23 -18.26
N LEU A 59 30.43 -28.36 -17.30
CA LEU A 59 31.02 -27.04 -17.14
C LEU A 59 32.42 -27.19 -16.54
N LYS A 60 33.43 -26.61 -17.18
CA LYS A 60 34.78 -26.48 -16.59
C LYS A 60 34.64 -25.83 -15.22
N ARG A 61 35.33 -26.40 -14.21
CA ARG A 61 35.45 -25.92 -12.82
C ARG A 61 35.39 -24.38 -12.78
N SER A 62 34.19 -23.85 -12.56
CA SER A 62 33.97 -22.41 -12.58
C SER A 62 34.41 -21.89 -11.24
N SER A 63 35.60 -21.27 -11.21
CA SER A 63 36.12 -20.56 -10.04
C SER A 63 35.10 -19.56 -9.51
N SER A 64 35.26 -19.18 -8.23
CA SER A 64 34.54 -18.08 -7.57
C SER A 64 34.39 -16.81 -8.43
N ASP A 65 35.33 -16.59 -9.35
CA ASP A 65 35.34 -15.53 -10.37
C ASP A 65 34.06 -15.48 -11.25
N SER A 66 33.39 -16.61 -11.51
CA SER A 66 32.17 -16.64 -12.35
C SER A 66 30.94 -16.02 -11.67
N ASN A 67 30.75 -16.26 -10.38
CA ASN A 67 29.66 -15.67 -9.60
C ASN A 67 29.94 -14.20 -9.31
N GLU A 68 31.21 -13.83 -9.06
CA GLU A 68 31.59 -12.42 -8.92
C GLU A 68 31.33 -11.62 -10.21
N LYS A 69 31.66 -12.18 -11.38
CA LYS A 69 31.33 -11.59 -12.69
C LYS A 69 29.82 -11.45 -12.88
N THR A 70 29.05 -12.45 -12.46
CA THR A 70 27.58 -12.42 -12.52
C THR A 70 27.02 -11.33 -11.62
N ALA A 71 27.47 -11.24 -10.38
CA ALA A 71 27.05 -10.21 -9.43
C ALA A 71 27.39 -8.79 -9.93
N LYS A 72 28.59 -8.58 -10.47
CA LYS A 72 28.98 -7.30 -11.12
C LYS A 72 28.05 -6.95 -12.27
N TYR A 73 27.66 -7.92 -13.10
CA TYR A 73 26.71 -7.71 -14.19
C TYR A 73 25.32 -7.33 -13.67
N ILE A 74 24.80 -8.03 -12.66
CA ILE A 74 23.50 -7.74 -12.06
C ILE A 74 23.49 -6.33 -11.45
N LYS A 75 24.53 -5.94 -10.70
CA LYS A 75 24.68 -4.57 -10.16
C LYS A 75 24.67 -3.52 -11.27
N LYS A 76 25.32 -3.78 -12.41
CA LYS A 76 25.26 -2.90 -13.58
C LYS A 76 23.83 -2.78 -14.11
N LYS A 77 23.07 -3.88 -14.16
CA LYS A 77 21.67 -3.87 -14.64
C LYS A 77 20.74 -3.11 -13.70
N ILE A 78 20.87 -3.30 -12.39
CA ILE A 78 20.10 -2.55 -11.37
C ILE A 78 20.28 -1.04 -11.54
N ARG A 79 21.49 -0.57 -11.87
CA ARG A 79 21.76 0.86 -12.12
C ARG A 79 21.12 1.43 -13.38
N THR A 80 20.63 0.58 -14.28
CA THR A 80 20.10 0.97 -15.60
C THR A 80 18.60 0.69 -15.80
N ILE A 81 17.98 -0.02 -14.85
CA ILE A 81 16.57 -0.41 -14.93
C ILE A 81 15.72 0.64 -14.22
N ASP A 82 14.63 1.04 -14.86
CA ASP A 82 13.67 1.96 -14.30
C ASP A 82 12.45 1.26 -13.65
N SER A 83 12.31 -0.06 -13.81
CA SER A 83 11.24 -0.84 -13.17
C SER A 83 11.63 -1.24 -11.73
N PRO A 84 10.85 -0.83 -10.72
CA PRO A 84 11.05 -1.25 -9.34
C PRO A 84 10.97 -2.77 -9.18
N GLU A 85 9.99 -3.42 -9.80
CA GLU A 85 9.74 -4.87 -9.68
C GLU A 85 10.93 -5.68 -10.20
N LYS A 86 11.43 -5.31 -11.39
CA LYS A 86 12.62 -5.95 -11.98
C LYS A 86 13.86 -5.70 -11.14
N SER A 87 14.01 -4.50 -10.57
CA SER A 87 15.13 -4.17 -9.70
C SER A 87 15.11 -5.00 -8.42
N ILE A 88 13.94 -5.14 -7.77
CA ILE A 88 13.73 -5.98 -6.59
C ILE A 88 14.08 -7.43 -6.91
N ASN A 89 13.63 -7.95 -8.05
CA ASN A 89 13.99 -9.29 -8.49
C ASN A 89 15.50 -9.49 -8.62
N LEU A 90 16.22 -8.50 -9.20
CA LEU A 90 17.68 -8.55 -9.29
C LEU A 90 18.36 -8.43 -7.92
N PHE A 91 17.77 -7.75 -6.93
CA PHE A 91 18.27 -7.78 -5.56
C PHE A 91 18.11 -9.16 -4.92
N HIS A 92 16.99 -9.85 -5.12
CA HIS A 92 16.88 -11.25 -4.71
C HIS A 92 17.95 -12.10 -5.38
N CYS A 93 18.21 -11.92 -6.68
CA CYS A 93 19.28 -12.63 -7.39
C CYS A 93 20.67 -12.38 -6.79
N LEU A 94 20.98 -11.16 -6.36
CA LEU A 94 22.23 -10.87 -5.65
C LEU A 94 22.27 -11.56 -4.28
N ASN A 95 21.13 -11.61 -3.58
CA ASN A 95 20.99 -12.30 -2.30
C ASN A 95 21.24 -13.81 -2.44
N GLU A 96 20.69 -14.45 -3.47
CA GLU A 96 20.95 -15.87 -3.79
C GLU A 96 22.43 -16.16 -4.09
N LEU A 97 23.15 -15.19 -4.67
CA LEU A 97 24.58 -15.27 -4.92
C LEU A 97 25.44 -14.95 -3.68
N GLY A 98 24.84 -14.61 -2.54
CA GLY A 98 25.53 -14.20 -1.31
C GLY A 98 26.13 -12.79 -1.36
N ASP A 99 25.76 -11.97 -2.35
CA ASP A 99 26.26 -10.61 -2.50
C ASP A 99 25.33 -9.59 -1.84
N HIS A 100 25.64 -9.25 -0.59
CA HIS A 100 24.87 -8.28 0.19
C HIS A 100 25.46 -6.85 0.15
N SER A 101 26.37 -6.55 -0.79
CA SER A 101 27.16 -5.30 -0.70
C SER A 101 26.28 -4.05 -0.80
N LEU A 102 25.28 -4.05 -1.69
CA LEU A 102 24.36 -2.92 -1.88
C LEU A 102 23.34 -2.80 -0.73
N VAL A 103 22.93 -3.93 -0.15
CA VAL A 103 22.02 -3.96 0.99
C VAL A 103 22.69 -3.37 2.23
N LYS A 104 23.95 -3.73 2.49
CA LYS A 104 24.74 -3.20 3.62
C LYS A 104 24.91 -1.67 3.56
N GLU A 105 25.08 -1.10 2.37
CA GLU A 105 25.14 0.35 2.16
C GLU A 105 23.82 1.03 2.59
N ILE A 106 22.67 0.47 2.19
CA ILE A 106 21.35 1.04 2.51
C ILE A 106 20.91 0.80 3.95
N GLN A 107 21.27 -0.34 4.55
CA GLN A 107 20.97 -0.61 5.95
C GLN A 107 21.57 0.43 6.90
N GLN A 108 22.70 1.06 6.54
CA GLN A 108 23.23 2.18 7.31
C GLN A 108 22.27 3.38 7.30
N TYR A 109 21.79 3.80 6.13
CA TYR A 109 20.83 4.91 6.01
C TYR A 109 19.52 4.64 6.78
N LEU A 110 19.01 3.40 6.71
CA LEU A 110 17.81 2.99 7.45
C LEU A 110 18.01 3.03 8.96
N LYS A 111 19.16 2.52 9.46
CA LYS A 111 19.48 2.51 10.91
C LYS A 111 19.60 3.91 11.51
N PHE A 112 20.13 4.87 10.74
CA PHE A 112 20.28 6.25 11.21
C PHE A 112 19.02 7.11 10.99
N GLY A 113 17.92 6.54 10.47
CA GLY A 113 16.66 7.25 10.25
C GLY A 113 16.75 8.40 9.26
N ASN A 114 17.80 8.43 8.41
CA ASN A 114 18.20 9.63 7.67
C ASN A 114 17.73 9.64 6.21
N LEU A 115 16.72 8.84 5.88
CA LEU A 115 16.26 8.66 4.50
C LEU A 115 15.50 9.86 3.94
N SER A 116 14.78 10.61 4.78
CA SER A 116 14.11 11.84 4.38
C SER A 116 15.08 12.94 3.92
N GLU A 117 16.34 12.91 4.39
CA GLU A 117 17.39 13.85 4.00
C GLU A 117 18.26 13.35 2.84
N ALA A 118 18.26 12.03 2.60
CA ALA A 118 19.12 11.40 1.62
C ALA A 118 18.55 11.51 0.19
N LYS A 119 19.30 12.10 -0.73
CA LYS A 119 18.97 12.08 -2.16
C LYS A 119 19.41 10.74 -2.78
N LEU A 120 18.52 9.75 -2.71
CA LEU A 120 18.79 8.41 -3.23
C LEU A 120 18.59 8.28 -4.75
N SER A 121 19.48 7.54 -5.39
CA SER A 121 19.35 7.06 -6.78
C SER A 121 18.25 6.01 -6.94
N SER A 122 17.82 5.72 -8.17
CA SER A 122 16.81 4.67 -8.45
C SER A 122 17.23 3.30 -7.93
N SER A 123 18.51 2.93 -8.08
CA SER A 123 19.04 1.66 -7.54
C SER A 123 19.05 1.62 -6.02
N GLN A 124 19.29 2.74 -5.35
CA GLN A 124 19.26 2.83 -3.89
C GLN A 124 17.83 2.74 -3.37
N TRP A 125 16.84 3.35 -4.04
CA TRP A 125 15.43 3.15 -3.71
C TRP A 125 14.98 1.71 -3.89
N ALA A 126 15.42 1.03 -4.96
CA ALA A 126 15.11 -0.38 -5.14
C ALA A 126 15.74 -1.25 -4.03
N ALA A 127 16.94 -0.90 -3.54
CA ALA A 127 17.52 -1.54 -2.36
C ALA A 127 16.72 -1.25 -1.08
N VAL A 128 16.22 -0.02 -0.88
CA VAL A 128 15.32 0.31 0.25
C VAL A 128 14.06 -0.58 0.21
N VAL A 129 13.42 -0.69 -0.95
CA VAL A 129 12.24 -1.55 -1.11
C VAL A 129 12.57 -3.02 -0.81
N PHE A 130 13.68 -3.52 -1.35
CA PHE A 130 14.12 -4.88 -1.08
C PHE A 130 14.31 -5.13 0.42
N VAL A 131 15.00 -4.21 1.13
CA VAL A 131 15.23 -4.35 2.57
C VAL A 131 13.91 -4.33 3.36
N LEU A 132 12.98 -3.45 3.01
CA LEU A 132 11.68 -3.38 3.67
C LEU A 132 10.85 -4.66 3.45
N LEU A 133 10.87 -5.22 2.23
CA LEU A 133 10.12 -6.43 1.88
C LEU A 133 10.76 -7.74 2.38
N THR A 134 12.04 -7.71 2.75
CA THR A 134 12.79 -8.89 3.23
C THR A 134 13.13 -8.83 4.71
N SER A 135 12.64 -7.81 5.40
CA SER A 135 12.73 -7.72 6.86
C SER A 135 11.99 -8.89 7.50
N GLU A 136 12.51 -9.42 8.61
CA GLU A 136 11.84 -10.45 9.42
C GLU A 136 10.64 -9.87 10.20
N GLU A 137 10.59 -8.55 10.36
CA GLU A 137 9.44 -7.85 10.94
C GLU A 137 8.30 -7.76 9.90
N GLU A 138 7.09 -8.17 10.29
CA GLU A 138 5.90 -7.96 9.46
C GLU A 138 5.73 -6.46 9.14
N LEU A 139 5.45 -6.15 7.87
CA LEU A 139 5.11 -4.79 7.40
C LEU A 139 3.71 -4.39 7.91
N ASN A 140 3.59 -4.21 9.22
CA ASN A 140 2.34 -3.85 9.86
C ASN A 140 1.97 -2.40 9.55
N GLU A 141 2.93 -1.48 9.67
CA GLU A 141 2.71 -0.05 9.42
C GLU A 141 3.80 0.53 8.52
N PHE A 142 3.37 1.13 7.40
CA PHE A 142 4.21 1.93 6.53
C PHE A 142 3.87 3.41 6.70
N ARG A 143 4.89 4.24 6.98
CA ARG A 143 4.73 5.70 7.05
C ARG A 143 5.61 6.39 6.02
N LEU A 144 5.03 7.18 5.12
CA LEU A 144 5.78 7.84 4.05
C LEU A 144 6.63 9.00 4.56
N ASP A 145 6.21 9.68 5.63
CA ASP A 145 6.91 10.80 6.24
C ASP A 145 8.35 10.46 6.69
N LYS A 146 8.62 9.18 6.99
CA LYS A 146 9.99 8.66 7.25
C LYS A 146 10.92 8.70 6.03
N PHE A 147 10.37 8.84 4.82
CA PHE A 147 11.09 8.74 3.55
C PHE A 147 11.07 10.03 2.74
N VAL A 148 10.31 11.04 3.17
CA VAL A 148 10.12 12.28 2.41
C VAL A 148 10.35 13.50 3.29
N LYS A 149 10.63 14.65 2.66
CA LYS A 149 10.87 15.91 3.36
C LYS A 149 9.91 16.99 2.90
N GLY A 150 9.27 17.62 3.89
CA GLY A 150 8.40 18.76 3.71
C GLY A 150 7.02 18.38 3.19
N MET A 151 6.04 19.15 3.65
CA MET A 151 4.65 19.05 3.21
C MET A 151 4.55 19.39 1.71
N ASN A 152 3.62 18.75 1.00
CA ASN A 152 3.26 19.13 -0.37
C ASN A 152 4.43 19.17 -1.38
N ASN A 153 5.50 18.42 -1.13
CA ASN A 153 6.63 18.34 -2.04
C ASN A 153 6.31 17.38 -3.21
N PRO A 154 6.40 17.81 -4.48
CA PRO A 154 6.14 16.95 -5.64
C PRO A 154 7.00 15.69 -5.70
N GLU A 155 8.18 15.70 -5.07
CA GLU A 155 9.03 14.51 -4.95
C GLU A 155 8.40 13.41 -4.09
N ASN A 156 7.50 13.75 -3.16
CA ASN A 156 6.82 12.78 -2.30
C ASN A 156 6.05 11.75 -3.12
N MET A 157 5.39 12.19 -4.21
CA MET A 157 4.66 11.28 -5.09
C MET A 157 5.58 10.36 -5.88
N LYS A 158 6.79 10.82 -6.24
CA LYS A 158 7.80 9.96 -6.86
C LYS A 158 8.30 8.91 -5.87
N VAL A 159 8.51 9.29 -4.62
CA VAL A 159 8.90 8.35 -3.54
C VAL A 159 7.78 7.35 -3.26
N LEU A 160 6.53 7.81 -3.13
CA LEU A 160 5.35 6.95 -3.00
C LEU A 160 5.27 5.92 -4.12
N HIS A 161 5.47 6.33 -5.39
CA HIS A 161 5.49 5.40 -6.51
C HIS A 161 6.62 4.37 -6.43
N LYS A 162 7.82 4.77 -5.98
CA LYS A 162 8.94 3.83 -5.79
C LYS A 162 8.67 2.84 -4.66
N LEU A 163 7.96 3.26 -3.63
CA LEU A 163 7.60 2.46 -2.45
C LEU A 163 6.27 1.71 -2.62
N LEU A 164 5.62 1.80 -3.77
CA LEU A 164 4.36 1.12 -4.05
C LEU A 164 4.41 -0.40 -3.79
N PRO A 165 5.50 -1.14 -4.07
CA PRO A 165 5.60 -2.55 -3.69
C PRO A 165 5.50 -2.76 -2.18
N VAL A 166 6.08 -1.88 -1.36
CA VAL A 166 5.98 -1.97 0.11
C VAL A 166 4.55 -1.69 0.56
N ILE A 167 3.90 -0.67 -0.02
CA ILE A 167 2.52 -0.27 0.29
C ILE A 167 1.54 -1.43 0.01
N LYS A 168 1.75 -2.20 -1.06
CA LYS A 168 0.92 -3.35 -1.40
C LYS A 168 0.98 -4.47 -0.36
N GLU A 169 2.14 -4.66 0.24
CA GLU A 169 2.38 -5.67 1.28
C GLU A 169 2.08 -5.15 2.70
N SER A 170 1.77 -3.85 2.85
CA SER A 170 1.55 -3.23 4.17
C SER A 170 0.11 -3.40 4.66
N ARG A 171 -0.06 -3.63 5.97
CA ARG A 171 -1.40 -3.68 6.60
C ARG A 171 -1.96 -2.29 6.90
N SER A 172 -1.12 -1.34 7.30
CA SER A 172 -1.49 0.04 7.64
C SER A 172 -0.58 1.02 6.92
N VAL A 173 -1.15 2.06 6.32
CA VAL A 173 -0.42 3.06 5.52
C VAL A 173 -0.76 4.46 6.01
N GLN A 174 0.25 5.16 6.50
CA GLN A 174 0.16 6.50 7.07
C GLN A 174 0.74 7.53 6.10
N LEU A 175 -0.13 8.37 5.55
CA LEU A 175 0.20 9.40 4.57
C LEU A 175 -0.31 10.79 4.99
N SER A 176 -0.59 10.98 6.27
CA SER A 176 -1.04 12.28 6.76
C SER A 176 -0.04 13.38 6.38
N ASP A 177 -0.55 14.51 5.88
CA ASP A 177 0.23 15.69 5.48
C ASP A 177 1.40 15.39 4.50
N CYS A 178 1.26 14.35 3.67
CA CYS A 178 2.31 13.94 2.73
C CYS A 178 2.20 14.60 1.34
N GLY A 179 1.20 15.45 1.10
CA GLY A 179 0.96 16.09 -0.19
C GLY A 179 0.43 15.15 -1.27
N VAL A 180 -0.46 14.23 -0.89
CA VAL A 180 -1.03 13.23 -1.80
C VAL A 180 -1.85 13.91 -2.90
N THR A 181 -1.40 13.71 -4.14
CA THR A 181 -2.07 14.22 -5.36
C THR A 181 -2.96 13.14 -5.97
N ASP A 182 -3.71 13.48 -7.03
CA ASP A 182 -4.49 12.51 -7.82
C ASP A 182 -3.64 11.31 -8.33
N LYS A 183 -2.36 11.54 -8.66
CA LYS A 183 -1.45 10.45 -9.04
C LYS A 183 -1.15 9.52 -7.87
N GLY A 184 -0.97 10.10 -6.68
CA GLY A 184 -0.79 9.33 -5.45
C GLY A 184 -2.04 8.52 -5.12
N CYS A 185 -3.22 9.12 -5.21
CA CYS A 185 -4.49 8.42 -5.02
C CYS A 185 -4.68 7.27 -6.02
N ALA A 186 -4.30 7.46 -7.29
CA ALA A 186 -4.32 6.38 -8.28
C ALA A 186 -3.36 5.22 -7.93
N ALA A 187 -2.16 5.54 -7.39
CA ALA A 187 -1.23 4.52 -6.92
C ALA A 187 -1.79 3.75 -5.71
N LEU A 188 -2.40 4.44 -4.74
CA LEU A 188 -3.04 3.83 -3.58
C LEU A 188 -4.24 2.97 -3.97
N ALA A 189 -5.07 3.45 -4.91
CA ALA A 189 -6.17 2.67 -5.46
C ALA A 189 -5.67 1.39 -6.12
N SER A 190 -4.54 1.44 -6.84
CA SER A 190 -3.89 0.24 -7.39
C SER A 190 -3.39 -0.70 -6.31
N ALA A 191 -2.89 -0.19 -5.19
CA ALA A 191 -2.47 -1.02 -4.06
C ALA A 191 -3.66 -1.70 -3.37
N LEU A 192 -4.75 -0.96 -3.13
CA LEU A 192 -5.97 -1.50 -2.50
C LEU A 192 -6.65 -2.57 -3.34
N ARG A 193 -6.59 -2.47 -4.67
CA ARG A 193 -7.10 -3.47 -5.63
C ARG A 193 -6.12 -4.61 -5.93
N SER A 194 -4.94 -4.62 -5.32
CA SER A 194 -4.00 -5.71 -5.50
C SER A 194 -4.59 -7.04 -5.00
N ASN A 195 -4.11 -8.16 -5.54
CA ASN A 195 -4.57 -9.48 -5.14
C ASN A 195 -3.36 -10.37 -4.81
N PRO A 196 -3.15 -10.74 -3.54
CA PRO A 196 -3.95 -10.34 -2.37
C PRO A 196 -3.75 -8.85 -2.00
N SER A 197 -4.79 -8.23 -1.44
CA SER A 197 -4.68 -6.91 -0.79
C SER A 197 -4.51 -7.10 0.71
N HIS A 198 -3.38 -6.63 1.24
CA HIS A 198 -3.05 -6.68 2.67
C HIS A 198 -3.48 -5.42 3.43
N LEU A 199 -3.71 -4.32 2.72
CA LEU A 199 -4.04 -3.02 3.31
C LEU A 199 -5.41 -3.06 4.00
N ARG A 200 -5.44 -2.67 5.27
CA ARG A 200 -6.62 -2.56 6.16
C ARG A 200 -6.82 -1.16 6.69
N GLU A 201 -5.78 -0.36 6.76
CA GLU A 201 -5.85 0.96 7.39
C GLU A 201 -5.14 1.99 6.50
N LEU A 202 -5.81 3.10 6.22
CA LEU A 202 -5.28 4.16 5.36
C LEU A 202 -5.57 5.52 5.98
N ASP A 203 -4.50 6.21 6.38
CA ASP A 203 -4.55 7.61 6.79
C ASP A 203 -4.13 8.53 5.63
N LEU A 204 -5.07 9.36 5.18
CA LEU A 204 -4.84 10.42 4.19
C LEU A 204 -5.11 11.81 4.76
N SER A 205 -5.20 11.93 6.09
CA SER A 205 -5.51 13.20 6.75
C SER A 205 -4.57 14.33 6.32
N GLU A 206 -5.06 15.56 6.36
CA GLU A 206 -4.30 16.77 6.02
C GLU A 206 -3.76 16.80 4.57
N ASN A 207 -4.30 15.97 3.68
CA ASN A 207 -4.02 16.04 2.24
C ASN A 207 -5.20 16.66 1.49
N LYS A 208 -4.95 17.67 0.65
CA LYS A 208 -6.00 18.30 -0.16
C LYS A 208 -6.44 17.38 -1.32
N LEU A 209 -7.48 16.58 -1.08
CA LEU A 209 -8.04 15.65 -2.06
C LEU A 209 -9.06 16.34 -2.96
N LYS A 210 -8.89 16.21 -4.27
CA LYS A 210 -9.85 16.69 -5.26
C LYS A 210 -11.00 15.70 -5.45
N SER A 211 -12.09 16.12 -6.11
CA SER A 211 -13.20 15.23 -6.45
C SER A 211 -12.78 14.02 -7.30
N SER A 212 -11.77 14.16 -8.16
CA SER A 212 -11.13 13.06 -8.90
C SER A 212 -10.52 12.01 -7.96
N SER A 213 -9.76 12.45 -6.95
CA SER A 213 -9.20 11.58 -5.91
C SER A 213 -10.30 10.88 -5.10
N MET A 214 -11.36 11.61 -4.71
CA MET A 214 -12.50 11.04 -3.99
C MET A 214 -13.24 9.97 -4.80
N LYS A 215 -13.42 10.18 -6.12
CA LYS A 215 -14.00 9.17 -7.02
C LYS A 215 -13.16 7.91 -7.10
N LEU A 216 -11.82 8.03 -7.15
CA LEU A 216 -10.92 6.88 -7.16
C LEU A 216 -11.03 6.07 -5.87
N LEU A 217 -11.00 6.73 -4.70
CA LEU A 217 -11.14 6.06 -3.40
C LEU A 217 -12.52 5.41 -3.25
N SER A 218 -13.59 6.11 -3.64
CA SER A 218 -14.96 5.58 -3.57
C SER A 218 -15.13 4.36 -4.47
N ALA A 219 -14.59 4.39 -5.69
CA ALA A 219 -14.65 3.24 -6.59
C ALA A 219 -13.92 2.00 -6.03
N VAL A 220 -12.89 2.20 -5.19
CA VAL A 220 -12.21 1.10 -4.49
C VAL A 220 -13.08 0.57 -3.36
N LEU A 221 -13.69 1.43 -2.55
CA LEU A 221 -14.60 1.00 -1.47
C LEU A 221 -15.81 0.24 -2.02
N GLU A 222 -16.30 0.62 -3.19
CA GLU A 222 -17.40 -0.07 -3.88
C GLU A 222 -17.01 -1.48 -4.38
N ASP A 223 -15.71 -1.76 -4.54
CA ASP A 223 -15.23 -3.08 -4.98
C ASP A 223 -15.55 -4.15 -3.91
N PRO A 224 -16.28 -5.24 -4.24
CA PRO A 224 -16.62 -6.30 -3.29
C PRO A 224 -15.41 -7.01 -2.68
N HIS A 225 -14.24 -6.91 -3.32
CA HIS A 225 -12.99 -7.47 -2.82
C HIS A 225 -12.17 -6.49 -1.97
N CYS A 226 -12.66 -5.26 -1.78
CA CYS A 226 -12.05 -4.29 -0.87
C CYS A 226 -12.06 -4.85 0.56
N LYS A 227 -10.93 -4.71 1.24
CA LYS A 227 -10.74 -5.16 2.62
C LYS A 227 -10.36 -4.02 3.55
N LEU A 228 -10.48 -2.76 3.12
CA LEU A 228 -10.11 -1.61 3.94
C LEU A 228 -11.06 -1.49 5.15
N GLU A 229 -10.51 -1.53 6.35
CA GLU A 229 -11.27 -1.48 7.60
C GLU A 229 -11.30 -0.05 8.17
N LYS A 230 -10.24 0.73 7.96
CA LYS A 230 -10.11 2.10 8.49
C LYS A 230 -9.71 3.08 7.40
N LEU A 231 -10.44 4.19 7.31
CA LEU A 231 -10.15 5.27 6.39
C LEU A 231 -10.24 6.61 7.13
N TRP A 232 -9.12 7.32 7.20
CA TRP A 232 -9.06 8.65 7.81
C TRP A 232 -8.80 9.70 6.75
N LEU A 233 -9.70 10.67 6.67
CA LEU A 233 -9.74 11.75 5.68
C LEU A 233 -9.90 13.13 6.37
N ARG A 234 -9.38 13.27 7.60
CA ARG A 234 -9.50 14.51 8.37
C ARG A 234 -8.79 15.66 7.65
N ILE A 235 -9.39 16.85 7.54
CA ILE A 235 -8.81 18.01 6.83
C ILE A 235 -8.39 17.65 5.39
N CYS A 236 -9.23 16.94 4.64
CA CYS A 236 -8.93 16.57 3.25
C CYS A 236 -9.55 17.53 2.21
N GLY A 237 -10.43 18.43 2.62
CA GLY A 237 -11.22 19.24 1.71
C GLY A 237 -12.29 18.45 0.96
N VAL A 238 -12.84 17.40 1.59
CA VAL A 238 -13.95 16.60 1.04
C VAL A 238 -15.15 17.50 0.80
N THR A 239 -15.65 17.52 -0.44
CA THR A 239 -16.84 18.27 -0.86
C THR A 239 -18.10 17.41 -0.73
N ASP A 240 -19.29 18.02 -0.87
CA ASP A 240 -20.57 17.30 -0.93
C ASP A 240 -20.57 16.19 -1.99
N GLU A 241 -19.98 16.44 -3.17
CA GLU A 241 -19.81 15.42 -4.22
C GLU A 241 -18.93 14.26 -3.75
N GLY A 242 -17.85 14.55 -3.02
CA GLY A 242 -16.97 13.53 -2.45
C GLY A 242 -17.66 12.71 -1.36
N CYS A 243 -18.43 13.36 -0.49
CA CYS A 243 -19.24 12.72 0.53
C CYS A 243 -20.31 11.81 -0.09
N ALA A 244 -21.00 12.29 -1.14
CA ALA A 244 -21.98 11.50 -1.86
C ALA A 244 -21.38 10.27 -2.55
N ALA A 245 -20.18 10.39 -3.13
CA ALA A 245 -19.46 9.27 -3.73
C ALA A 245 -19.08 8.22 -2.67
N LEU A 246 -18.56 8.66 -1.52
CA LEU A 246 -18.24 7.77 -0.39
C LEU A 246 -19.48 7.06 0.14
N ALA A 247 -20.56 7.80 0.40
CA ALA A 247 -21.82 7.25 0.89
C ALA A 247 -22.39 6.21 -0.10
N SER A 248 -22.36 6.51 -1.40
CA SER A 248 -22.79 5.56 -2.43
C SER A 248 -21.97 4.26 -2.40
N ALA A 249 -20.64 4.37 -2.34
CA ALA A 249 -19.76 3.22 -2.28
C ALA A 249 -19.99 2.35 -1.03
N LEU A 250 -20.17 2.98 0.13
CA LEU A 250 -20.43 2.29 1.40
C LEU A 250 -21.82 1.64 1.45
N ARG A 251 -22.82 2.20 0.75
CA ARG A 251 -24.11 1.50 0.56
C ARG A 251 -23.97 0.29 -0.35
N SER A 252 -23.22 0.40 -1.43
CA SER A 252 -22.95 -0.70 -2.37
C SER A 252 -22.18 -1.85 -1.72
N ASN A 253 -21.20 -1.53 -0.86
CA ASN A 253 -20.37 -2.48 -0.14
C ASN A 253 -20.23 -2.11 1.35
N SER A 254 -21.24 -2.50 2.14
CA SER A 254 -21.33 -2.11 3.56
C SER A 254 -20.58 -3.02 4.53
N SER A 255 -19.92 -4.08 4.04
CA SER A 255 -19.49 -5.21 4.88
C SER A 255 -18.09 -5.09 5.50
N HIS A 256 -17.30 -4.08 5.12
CA HIS A 256 -15.85 -4.07 5.41
C HIS A 256 -15.39 -2.89 6.28
N LEU A 257 -15.81 -1.66 5.97
CA LEU A 257 -15.32 -0.48 6.68
C LEU A 257 -15.88 -0.41 8.11
N ARG A 258 -14.97 -0.18 9.08
CA ARG A 258 -15.22 -0.11 10.53
C ARG A 258 -15.02 1.28 11.09
N GLU A 259 -14.06 2.03 10.56
CA GLU A 259 -13.73 3.36 11.05
C GLU A 259 -13.63 4.36 9.90
N LEU A 260 -14.34 5.48 10.04
CA LEU A 260 -14.33 6.58 9.10
C LEU A 260 -14.18 7.91 9.85
N ASP A 261 -13.09 8.61 9.57
CA ASP A 261 -12.90 9.99 10.03
C ASP A 261 -13.01 10.96 8.86
N LEU A 262 -14.00 11.84 8.93
CA LEU A 262 -14.22 12.95 7.99
C LEU A 262 -14.13 14.30 8.70
N SER A 263 -13.60 14.36 9.92
CA SER A 263 -13.53 15.57 10.72
C SER A 263 -12.83 16.72 9.97
N VAL A 264 -13.28 17.94 10.23
CA VAL A 264 -12.73 19.18 9.64
C VAL A 264 -12.85 19.17 8.11
N ASN A 265 -13.93 18.58 7.58
CA ASN A 265 -14.35 18.73 6.19
C ASN A 265 -15.74 19.37 6.15
N LYS A 266 -15.95 20.34 5.27
CA LYS A 266 -17.21 21.09 5.18
C LYS A 266 -18.29 20.26 4.47
N LEU A 267 -18.89 19.33 5.19
CA LEU A 267 -19.90 18.40 4.67
C LEU A 267 -21.31 18.99 4.69
N GLY A 268 -21.62 19.87 5.65
CA GLY A 268 -22.98 20.42 5.77
C GLY A 268 -24.04 19.33 5.90
N ASP A 269 -25.10 19.46 5.11
CA ASP A 269 -26.21 18.51 5.03
C ASP A 269 -25.89 17.20 4.30
N SER A 270 -24.73 17.08 3.63
CA SER A 270 -24.37 15.84 2.94
C SER A 270 -24.21 14.65 3.90
N VAL A 271 -24.08 14.91 5.22
CA VAL A 271 -24.13 13.90 6.29
C VAL A 271 -25.43 13.07 6.29
N LYS A 272 -26.51 13.59 5.71
CA LYS A 272 -27.76 12.84 5.49
C LYS A 272 -27.50 11.58 4.65
N LEU A 273 -26.59 11.64 3.68
CA LEU A 273 -26.21 10.49 2.86
C LEU A 273 -25.44 9.44 3.66
N LEU A 274 -24.63 9.85 4.63
CA LEU A 274 -23.98 8.94 5.58
C LEU A 274 -25.00 8.33 6.55
N SER A 275 -26.05 9.07 6.90
CA SER A 275 -27.16 8.56 7.71
C SER A 275 -27.88 7.40 7.00
N ASP A 276 -28.06 7.49 5.67
CA ASP A 276 -28.60 6.37 4.87
C ASP A 276 -27.70 5.12 4.90
N VAL A 277 -26.36 5.31 4.95
CA VAL A 277 -25.42 4.20 5.11
C VAL A 277 -25.62 3.52 6.46
N LEU A 278 -25.73 4.30 7.54
CA LEU A 278 -25.93 3.76 8.90
C LEU A 278 -27.28 3.04 9.06
N GLN A 279 -28.31 3.44 8.32
CA GLN A 279 -29.61 2.74 8.30
C GLN A 279 -29.52 1.33 7.70
N ASN A 280 -28.52 1.03 6.88
CA ASN A 280 -28.37 -0.28 6.27
C ASN A 280 -28.07 -1.33 7.37
N PRO A 281 -28.89 -2.39 7.52
CA PRO A 281 -28.68 -3.43 8.54
C PRO A 281 -27.38 -4.21 8.37
N HIS A 282 -26.77 -4.16 7.19
CA HIS A 282 -25.47 -4.76 6.90
C HIS A 282 -24.29 -3.80 7.11
N CYS A 283 -24.54 -2.55 7.53
CA CYS A 283 -23.48 -1.61 7.88
C CYS A 283 -22.64 -2.16 9.02
N LYS A 284 -21.32 -2.06 8.85
CA LYS A 284 -20.32 -2.53 9.81
C LYS A 284 -19.53 -1.41 10.47
N LEU A 285 -19.86 -0.16 10.19
CA LEU A 285 -19.18 1.01 10.73
C LEU A 285 -19.37 1.09 12.25
N GLU A 286 -18.28 1.12 12.99
CA GLU A 286 -18.24 1.17 14.45
C GLU A 286 -17.84 2.57 14.94
N ILE A 287 -17.01 3.28 14.18
CA ILE A 287 -16.52 4.61 14.51
C ILE A 287 -16.80 5.56 13.36
N LEU A 288 -17.51 6.66 13.66
CA LEU A 288 -17.74 7.76 12.73
C LEU A 288 -17.37 9.08 13.40
N TRP A 289 -16.34 9.74 12.86
CA TRP A 289 -15.93 11.06 13.32
C TRP A 289 -16.25 12.14 12.27
N LEU A 290 -17.02 13.13 12.71
CA LEU A 290 -17.58 14.24 11.94
C LEU A 290 -17.39 15.56 12.70
N SER A 291 -16.29 15.66 13.46
CA SER A 291 -16.00 16.85 14.24
C SER A 291 -15.72 18.04 13.33
N ASP A 292 -16.27 19.22 13.58
CA ASP A 292 -16.07 20.42 12.75
C ASP A 292 -16.40 20.19 11.26
N CYS A 293 -17.55 19.56 11.00
CA CYS A 293 -17.99 19.24 9.64
C CYS A 293 -19.05 20.20 9.09
N GLY A 294 -19.48 21.18 9.89
CA GLY A 294 -20.62 22.04 9.58
C GLY A 294 -21.95 21.27 9.59
N VAL A 295 -22.05 20.19 10.38
CA VAL A 295 -23.30 19.42 10.53
C VAL A 295 -24.38 20.33 11.11
N THR A 296 -25.53 20.38 10.45
CA THR A 296 -26.72 21.15 10.84
C THR A 296 -27.62 20.35 11.77
N ASP A 297 -28.65 21.01 12.31
CA ASP A 297 -29.72 20.35 13.07
C ASP A 297 -30.42 19.24 12.24
N GLU A 298 -30.67 19.47 10.95
CA GLU A 298 -31.27 18.46 10.07
C GLU A 298 -30.33 17.28 9.83
N GLY A 299 -29.02 17.53 9.69
CA GLY A 299 -28.01 16.49 9.58
C GLY A 299 -27.92 15.63 10.84
N CYS A 300 -27.92 16.27 12.01
CA CYS A 300 -27.95 15.60 13.31
C CYS A 300 -29.24 14.78 13.52
N ALA A 301 -30.39 15.34 13.16
CA ALA A 301 -31.67 14.64 13.20
C ALA A 301 -31.69 13.40 12.30
N ALA A 302 -31.07 13.47 11.11
CA ALA A 302 -30.93 12.33 10.21
C ALA A 302 -30.04 11.23 10.82
N LEU A 303 -28.91 11.59 11.42
CA LEU A 303 -28.04 10.64 12.15
C LEU A 303 -28.79 9.98 13.31
N ALA A 304 -29.51 10.74 14.12
CA ALA A 304 -30.32 10.21 15.22
C ALA A 304 -31.40 9.23 14.71
N SER A 305 -32.06 9.57 13.60
CA SER A 305 -33.04 8.68 12.97
C SER A 305 -32.41 7.38 12.47
N ALA A 306 -31.22 7.47 11.88
CA ALA A 306 -30.47 6.30 11.41
C ALA A 306 -30.09 5.35 12.57
N LEU A 307 -29.58 5.91 13.67
CA LEU A 307 -29.20 5.14 14.85
C LEU A 307 -30.41 4.52 15.56
N ARG A 308 -31.59 5.18 15.55
CA ARG A 308 -32.83 4.53 16.03
C ARG A 308 -33.23 3.34 15.17
N SER A 309 -33.05 3.46 13.86
CA SER A 309 -33.46 2.43 12.89
C SER A 309 -32.51 1.22 12.89
N ASN A 310 -31.22 1.46 13.12
CA ASN A 310 -30.19 0.42 13.19
C ASN A 310 -29.23 0.62 14.40
N PRO A 311 -29.70 0.34 15.62
CA PRO A 311 -28.96 0.70 16.85
C PRO A 311 -27.75 -0.18 17.17
N SER A 312 -27.51 -1.25 16.40
CA SER A 312 -26.68 -2.37 16.84
C SER A 312 -25.20 -2.32 16.43
N HIS A 313 -24.73 -1.30 15.73
CA HIS A 313 -23.40 -1.32 15.09
C HIS A 313 -22.46 -0.17 15.52
N LEU A 314 -22.92 1.07 15.52
CA LEU A 314 -22.06 2.23 15.82
C LEU A 314 -21.74 2.29 17.32
N ARG A 315 -20.45 2.41 17.66
CA ARG A 315 -19.91 2.48 19.02
C ARG A 315 -19.39 3.86 19.37
N GLU A 316 -18.86 4.59 18.39
CA GLU A 316 -18.35 5.94 18.59
C GLU A 316 -18.89 6.90 17.55
N LEU A 317 -19.41 8.04 18.01
CA LEU A 317 -19.84 9.15 17.18
C LEU A 317 -19.26 10.45 17.71
N ASN A 318 -18.42 11.11 16.92
CA ASN A 318 -17.91 12.44 17.24
C ASN A 318 -18.56 13.49 16.35
N LEU A 319 -19.36 14.36 16.96
CA LEU A 319 -19.99 15.52 16.34
C LEU A 319 -19.57 16.83 17.02
N SER A 320 -18.44 16.82 17.74
CA SER A 320 -17.91 18.03 18.38
C SER A 320 -17.65 19.13 17.35
N TRP A 321 -17.65 20.36 17.79
CA TRP A 321 -17.42 21.55 16.99
C TRP A 321 -18.41 21.71 15.82
N ASN A 322 -19.65 21.25 15.98
CA ASN A 322 -20.76 21.53 15.05
C ASN A 322 -21.87 22.36 15.74
N GLU A 323 -22.67 23.05 14.94
CA GLU A 323 -23.78 23.90 15.40
C GLU A 323 -25.09 23.07 15.50
N LEU A 324 -25.24 22.31 16.58
CA LEU A 324 -26.28 21.27 16.72
C LEU A 324 -27.49 21.66 17.60
N GLY A 325 -27.63 22.93 17.94
CA GLY A 325 -28.81 23.49 18.61
C GLY A 325 -29.51 22.55 19.61
N ASP A 326 -30.82 22.35 19.39
CA ASP A 326 -31.64 21.42 20.17
C ASP A 326 -31.63 19.98 19.60
N SER A 327 -31.10 19.75 18.41
CA SER A 327 -31.09 18.43 17.77
C SER A 327 -30.25 17.40 18.53
N VAL A 328 -29.30 17.83 19.37
CA VAL A 328 -28.56 16.97 20.31
C VAL A 328 -29.49 16.17 21.24
N LYS A 329 -30.68 16.70 21.56
CA LYS A 329 -31.70 15.97 22.34
C LYS A 329 -32.14 14.68 21.64
N LEU A 330 -32.20 14.68 20.30
CA LEU A 330 -32.55 13.50 19.51
C LEU A 330 -31.51 12.38 19.63
N LEU A 331 -30.22 12.74 19.75
CA LEU A 331 -29.15 11.79 20.02
C LEU A 331 -29.21 11.27 21.46
N SER A 332 -29.63 12.11 22.41
CA SER A 332 -29.86 11.68 23.79
C SER A 332 -30.98 10.64 23.89
N ASP A 333 -32.05 10.80 23.10
CA ASP A 333 -33.13 9.81 23.00
C ASP A 333 -32.65 8.47 22.41
N VAL A 334 -31.72 8.50 21.44
CA VAL A 334 -31.10 7.28 20.88
C VAL A 334 -30.39 6.48 21.98
N LEU A 335 -29.69 7.16 22.90
CA LEU A 335 -28.98 6.52 24.01
C LEU A 335 -29.91 5.84 25.02
N GLN A 336 -31.19 6.22 25.07
CA GLN A 336 -32.20 5.56 25.92
C GLN A 336 -32.69 4.23 25.32
N ASN A 337 -32.39 3.95 24.05
CA ASN A 337 -32.75 2.69 23.42
C ASN A 337 -31.86 1.55 23.98
N PRO A 338 -32.44 0.49 24.59
CA PRO A 338 -31.67 -0.61 25.18
C PRO A 338 -30.86 -1.42 24.16
N HIS A 339 -31.16 -1.30 22.87
CA HIS A 339 -30.41 -1.94 21.80
C HIS A 339 -29.27 -1.07 21.25
N CYS A 340 -29.18 0.20 21.68
CA CYS A 340 -28.11 1.10 21.28
C CYS A 340 -26.75 0.56 21.73
N LYS A 341 -25.78 0.54 20.81
CA LYS A 341 -24.39 0.15 21.07
C LYS A 341 -23.42 1.34 21.14
N LEU A 342 -23.93 2.57 21.06
CA LEU A 342 -23.12 3.76 21.15
C LEU A 342 -22.54 3.88 22.57
N GLU A 343 -21.22 3.76 22.66
CA GLU A 343 -20.44 3.83 23.90
C GLU A 343 -19.94 5.24 24.15
N THR A 344 -19.54 5.94 23.08
CA THR A 344 -19.00 7.29 23.18
C THR A 344 -19.68 8.22 22.18
N LEU A 345 -20.20 9.34 22.71
CA LEU A 345 -20.80 10.42 21.93
C LEU A 345 -20.17 11.74 22.35
N TRP A 346 -19.57 12.45 21.40
CA TRP A 346 -19.07 13.80 21.63
C TRP A 346 -19.89 14.82 20.83
N THR A 347 -20.44 15.83 21.50
CA THR A 347 -21.31 16.87 20.89
C THR A 347 -20.98 18.28 21.40
N LEU A 348 -19.73 18.52 21.83
CA LEU A 348 -19.30 19.86 22.26
C LEU A 348 -19.57 20.86 21.13
N SER A 349 -20.46 21.84 21.31
CA SER A 349 -20.76 22.85 20.28
C SER A 349 -19.75 24.02 20.31
N ILE A 350 -19.64 24.75 19.20
CA ILE A 350 -18.85 26.00 19.07
C ILE A 350 -19.50 27.14 19.86
#